data_AF-A0A067TPE3-F1
#
_entry.id   AF-A0A067TPE3-F1
#
_cell.length_a   1.000
_cell.length_b   1.000
_cell.length_c   1.000
_cell.angle_alpha   90.00
_cell.angle_beta   90.00
_cell.angle_gamma   90.00
#
_symmetry.space_group_name_H-M   'P 1'
#
loop_
_entity.id
_entity.type
_entity.pdbx_description
1 polymer ?
#
loop_
_entity_poly.entity_id
_entity_poly.type
_entity_poly.pdbx_seq_one_letter_code
_entity_poly.pdbx_strand_id
1 'polypeptide(L)'
;MLMHDIVRRQYTTLSDSQRPGSADAYMGRHAKYLTADEHANAALKARQKYALTDRAKAIRSAQNHRAYVKRTEAKQLTLKLPKIPRSVRTAAALPLPRSSPLFQRVFNILDNLTDDADFAGWEHPPPYSVSPYLLEFGLEETIDALHARRLRMQCNDETARLERYKKSPLETFQTEIHTNVLKVLEEWQELGTLLKGCRSSQLDTTMGNHLLQWKARRLVALVEDWKALKQGKDGDKFLSLYLARWS
;
A
#
# COMPACT_ATOMS: atom_id res chain seq x y z
N MET A 1 -18.20 8.87 27.75
CA MET A 1 -19.45 9.45 28.29
C MET A 1 -20.45 9.44 27.13
N LEU A 2 -21.60 8.75 27.32
CA LEU A 2 -22.63 8.35 26.32
C LEU A 2 -22.16 7.31 25.29
N MET A 3 -22.91 6.27 24.92
CA MET A 3 -23.98 5.47 25.54
C MET A 3 -24.03 4.20 24.67
N HIS A 4 -23.87 3.00 25.26
CA HIS A 4 -24.06 1.74 24.55
C HIS A 4 -25.34 1.08 25.05
N ASP A 5 -26.22 0.76 24.10
CA ASP A 5 -27.38 -0.12 24.25
C ASP A 5 -26.99 -1.45 24.91
N ILE A 6 -27.94 -2.06 25.63
CA ILE A 6 -28.46 -3.41 25.37
C ILE A 6 -29.57 -3.69 26.39
N VAL A 7 -30.80 -3.77 25.88
CA VAL A 7 -31.95 -4.32 26.57
C VAL A 7 -31.78 -5.85 26.65
N ARG A 8 -31.53 -6.38 27.86
CA ARG A 8 -31.71 -7.80 28.17
C ARG A 8 -32.78 -7.94 29.25
N ARG A 9 -33.97 -8.37 28.83
CA ARG A 9 -35.02 -8.89 29.71
C ARG A 9 -34.52 -10.18 30.35
N GLN A 10 -34.34 -10.18 31.67
CA GLN A 10 -34.24 -11.38 32.47
C GLN A 10 -35.63 -11.65 33.06
N TYR A 11 -36.26 -12.76 32.65
CA TYR A 11 -37.36 -13.36 33.40
C TYR A 11 -36.78 -14.59 34.10
N THR A 12 -36.56 -14.46 35.40
CA THR A 12 -36.28 -15.59 36.29
C THR A 12 -37.60 -16.11 36.83
N THR A 13 -37.78 -17.41 36.65
CA THR A 13 -38.93 -18.25 36.94
C THR A 13 -39.16 -18.42 38.45
N LEU A 14 -40.40 -18.19 38.87
CA LEU A 14 -40.94 -18.61 40.17
C LEU A 14 -41.11 -20.13 40.20
N SER A 15 -40.58 -20.75 41.24
CA SER A 15 -40.75 -22.17 41.57
C SER A 15 -42.07 -22.37 42.31
N ASP A 16 -43.09 -22.88 41.63
CA ASP A 16 -44.31 -23.40 42.25
C ASP A 16 -44.16 -24.91 42.48
N SER A 17 -43.98 -25.27 43.74
CA SER A 17 -44.09 -26.64 44.24
C SER A 17 -45.46 -26.86 44.86
N GLN A 18 -46.03 -28.03 44.55
CA GLN A 18 -47.15 -28.72 45.20
C GLN A 18 -48.58 -28.47 44.67
N ARG A 19 -49.14 -29.52 44.05
CA ARG A 19 -50.47 -30.09 44.35
C ARG A 19 -50.60 -31.48 43.73
N PRO A 20 -50.88 -32.55 44.51
CA PRO A 20 -51.47 -33.78 44.00
C PRO A 20 -53.00 -33.68 44.11
N GLY A 21 -53.70 -34.05 43.04
CA GLY A 21 -55.16 -33.96 43.00
C GLY A 21 -55.73 -34.74 41.82
N SER A 22 -55.97 -36.02 42.08
CA SER A 22 -56.84 -36.90 41.32
C SER A 22 -58.22 -36.28 41.08
N ALA A 23 -58.69 -36.26 39.83
CA ALA A 23 -60.11 -36.39 39.51
C ALA A 23 -60.32 -36.71 38.01
N ASP A 24 -60.95 -37.84 37.79
CA ASP A 24 -61.86 -38.25 36.72
C ASP A 24 -62.08 -37.38 35.46
N ALA A 25 -62.03 -38.11 34.34
CA ALA A 25 -62.94 -38.05 33.19
C ALA A 25 -63.46 -36.67 32.75
N TYR A 26 -62.88 -36.14 31.68
CA TYR A 26 -63.59 -35.25 30.76
C TYR A 26 -63.19 -35.55 29.30
N MET A 27 -64.05 -36.30 28.60
CA MET A 27 -64.10 -36.32 27.14
C MET A 27 -64.54 -34.94 26.67
N GLY A 28 -63.63 -34.12 26.15
CA GLY A 28 -64.02 -32.80 25.63
C GLY A 28 -62.87 -31.95 25.12
N ARG A 29 -62.54 -32.11 23.83
CA ARG A 29 -61.74 -31.20 22.99
C ARG A 29 -60.26 -31.09 23.38
N HIS A 30 -59.42 -31.90 22.72
CA HIS A 30 -57.99 -31.64 22.63
C HIS A 30 -57.76 -30.18 22.20
N ALA A 31 -57.22 -29.37 23.10
CA ALA A 31 -56.83 -28.00 22.79
C ALA A 31 -55.80 -28.05 21.65
N LYS A 32 -56.15 -27.37 20.56
CA LYS A 32 -55.50 -27.37 19.25
C LYS A 32 -54.20 -26.55 19.25
N TYR A 33 -53.52 -26.43 20.39
CA TYR A 33 -52.41 -25.53 20.61
C TYR A 33 -51.26 -26.34 21.19
N LEU A 34 -50.21 -26.54 20.37
CA LEU A 34 -48.94 -27.04 20.86
C LEU A 34 -48.44 -26.09 21.94
N THR A 35 -47.90 -26.64 23.01
CA THR A 35 -47.21 -25.86 24.04
C THR A 35 -46.00 -25.14 23.44
N ALA A 36 -45.53 -24.06 24.07
CA ALA A 36 -44.38 -23.31 23.58
C ALA A 36 -43.13 -24.20 23.41
N ASP A 37 -42.95 -25.17 24.29
CA ASP A 37 -41.86 -26.15 24.25
C ASP A 37 -42.01 -27.12 23.07
N GLU A 38 -43.23 -27.58 22.78
CA GLU A 38 -43.50 -28.41 21.61
C GLU A 38 -43.26 -27.67 20.30
N HIS A 39 -43.64 -26.38 20.24
CA HIS A 39 -43.31 -25.52 19.09
C HIS A 39 -41.80 -25.33 18.92
N ALA A 40 -41.06 -25.09 20.00
CA ALA A 40 -39.61 -24.96 19.97
C ALA A 40 -38.93 -26.26 19.51
N ASN A 41 -39.37 -27.41 20.04
CA ASN A 41 -38.87 -28.73 19.67
C ASN A 41 -39.19 -29.10 18.22
N ALA A 42 -40.40 -28.80 17.74
CA ALA A 42 -40.78 -29.01 16.35
C ALA A 42 -39.94 -28.14 15.40
N ALA A 43 -39.71 -26.87 15.75
CA ALA A 43 -38.85 -25.97 14.97
C ALA A 43 -37.40 -26.47 14.93
N LEU A 44 -36.88 -27.00 16.04
CA LEU A 44 -35.53 -27.55 16.12
C LEU A 44 -35.38 -28.81 15.25
N LYS A 45 -36.33 -29.74 15.32
CA LYS A 45 -36.37 -30.94 14.47
C LYS A 45 -36.50 -30.58 12.98
N ALA A 46 -37.32 -29.59 12.65
CA ALA A 46 -37.46 -29.10 11.28
C ALA A 46 -36.14 -28.49 10.74
N ARG A 47 -35.44 -27.71 11.57
CA ARG A 47 -34.10 -27.17 11.22
C ARG A 47 -33.07 -28.29 11.03
N GLN A 48 -33.05 -29.31 11.90
CA GLN A 48 -32.16 -30.46 11.77
C GLN A 48 -32.45 -31.24 10.48
N LYS A 49 -33.72 -31.54 10.20
CA LYS A 49 -34.14 -32.22 8.96
C LYS A 49 -33.74 -31.41 7.72
N TYR A 50 -33.98 -30.10 7.73
CA TYR A 50 -33.55 -29.21 6.66
C TYR A 50 -32.03 -29.22 6.47
N ALA A 51 -31.25 -29.16 7.55
CA ALA A 51 -29.79 -29.18 7.48
C ALA A 51 -29.23 -30.45 6.79
N LEU A 52 -29.91 -31.59 6.90
CA LEU A 52 -29.52 -32.84 6.26
C LEU A 52 -29.84 -32.91 4.76
N THR A 53 -30.71 -32.02 4.25
CA THR A 53 -31.05 -31.97 2.82
C THR A 53 -29.85 -31.55 1.97
N ASP A 54 -29.80 -32.04 0.73
CA ASP A 54 -28.70 -31.71 -0.19
C ASP A 54 -28.66 -30.22 -0.53
N ARG A 55 -29.83 -29.56 -0.59
CA ARG A 55 -29.92 -28.10 -0.74
C ARG A 55 -29.21 -27.35 0.38
N ALA A 56 -29.43 -27.74 1.64
CA ALA A 56 -28.78 -27.08 2.78
C ALA A 56 -27.27 -27.37 2.84
N LYS A 57 -26.82 -28.55 2.41
CA LYS A 57 -25.39 -28.88 2.26
C LYS A 57 -24.75 -28.01 1.17
N ALA A 58 -25.39 -27.86 0.01
CA ALA A 58 -24.90 -27.04 -1.09
C ALA A 58 -24.76 -25.56 -0.69
N ILE A 59 -25.75 -25.00 0.02
CA ILE A 59 -25.70 -23.62 0.52
C ILE A 59 -24.54 -23.43 1.50
N ARG A 60 -24.36 -24.36 2.46
CA ARG A 60 -23.24 -24.31 3.42
C ARG A 60 -21.88 -24.43 2.72
N SER A 61 -21.76 -25.32 1.74
CA SER A 61 -20.55 -25.47 0.93
C SER A 61 -20.24 -24.17 0.17
N ALA A 62 -21.23 -23.55 -0.47
CA ALA A 62 -21.05 -22.28 -1.17
C ALA A 62 -20.67 -21.13 -0.21
N GLN A 63 -21.26 -21.05 0.98
CA GLN A 63 -20.88 -20.07 2.00
C GLN A 63 -19.45 -20.30 2.51
N ASN A 64 -19.09 -21.55 2.80
CA ASN A 64 -17.73 -21.92 3.21
C ASN A 64 -16.72 -21.62 2.11
N HIS A 65 -17.05 -21.88 0.85
CA HIS A 65 -16.21 -21.55 -0.29
C HIS A 65 -16.04 -20.03 -0.42
N ARG A 66 -17.11 -19.24 -0.35
CA ARG A 66 -17.02 -17.76 -0.33
C ARG A 66 -16.19 -17.26 0.84
N ALA A 67 -16.37 -17.83 2.04
CA ALA A 67 -15.58 -17.46 3.21
C ALA A 67 -14.11 -17.86 3.07
N TYR A 68 -13.83 -19.02 2.46
CA TYR A 68 -12.49 -19.48 2.15
C TYR A 68 -11.82 -18.56 1.13
N VAL A 69 -12.47 -18.30 -0.01
CA VAL A 69 -12.02 -17.37 -1.06
C VAL A 69 -11.73 -16.01 -0.45
N LYS A 70 -12.66 -15.45 0.34
CA LYS A 70 -12.46 -14.18 1.06
C LYS A 70 -11.28 -14.22 2.04
N ARG A 71 -11.01 -15.35 2.71
CA ARG A 71 -9.84 -15.52 3.59
C ARG A 71 -8.53 -15.71 2.82
N THR A 72 -8.55 -16.37 1.68
CA THR A 72 -7.38 -16.51 0.80
C THR A 72 -7.06 -15.21 0.08
N GLU A 73 -8.08 -14.45 -0.32
CA GLU A 73 -7.96 -13.08 -0.81
C GLU A 73 -7.47 -12.15 0.31
N ALA A 74 -7.99 -12.24 1.53
CA ALA A 74 -7.45 -11.49 2.67
C ALA A 74 -6.05 -11.96 3.11
N LYS A 75 -5.62 -13.17 2.73
CA LYS A 75 -4.25 -13.66 2.86
C LYS A 75 -3.36 -13.24 1.67
N GLN A 76 -3.86 -12.44 0.73
CA GLN A 76 -3.07 -11.93 -0.39
C GLN A 76 -1.81 -11.26 0.13
N LEU A 77 -0.71 -11.96 -0.13
CA LEU A 77 0.64 -11.46 -0.31
C LEU A 77 0.97 -10.28 0.61
N THR A 78 1.43 -10.59 1.81
CA THR A 78 2.22 -9.64 2.59
C THR A 78 3.49 -9.35 1.80
N LEU A 79 3.41 -8.35 0.92
CA LEU A 79 4.53 -7.88 0.11
C LEU A 79 5.65 -7.51 1.07
N LYS A 80 6.75 -8.26 0.97
CA LYS A 80 7.97 -8.02 1.73
C LYS A 80 8.86 -7.11 0.91
N LEU A 81 9.38 -6.07 1.54
CA LEU A 81 10.40 -5.24 0.90
C LEU A 81 11.72 -5.99 0.85
N PRO A 82 12.52 -5.79 -0.22
CA PRO A 82 13.90 -6.23 -0.24
C PRO A 82 14.71 -5.51 0.85
N LYS A 83 15.76 -6.17 1.34
CA LYS A 83 16.71 -5.55 2.26
C LYS A 83 17.55 -4.54 1.49
N ILE A 84 17.36 -3.26 1.77
CA ILE A 84 18.11 -2.18 1.12
C ILE A 84 19.58 -2.20 1.57
N PRO A 85 20.55 -2.30 0.63
CA PRO A 85 21.98 -2.29 0.94
C PRO A 85 22.44 -1.03 1.69
N ARG A 86 23.50 -1.14 2.50
CA ARG A 86 24.08 0.02 3.21
C ARG A 86 24.66 1.05 2.24
N SER A 87 25.23 0.62 1.13
CA SER A 87 25.77 1.48 0.07
C SER A 87 24.69 2.39 -0.51
N VAL A 88 23.50 1.88 -0.78
CA VAL A 88 22.34 2.68 -1.23
C VAL A 88 22.04 3.80 -0.22
N ARG A 89 21.93 3.47 1.07
CA ARG A 89 21.64 4.49 2.10
C ARG A 89 22.74 5.54 2.20
N THR A 90 23.99 5.12 2.07
CA THR A 90 25.15 6.01 2.12
C THR A 90 25.15 6.97 0.92
N ALA A 91 24.89 6.45 -0.29
CA ALA A 91 24.78 7.27 -1.49
C ALA A 91 23.59 8.25 -1.42
N ALA A 92 22.44 7.80 -0.91
CA ALA A 92 21.25 8.62 -0.75
C ALA A 92 21.43 9.76 0.27
N ALA A 93 22.30 9.57 1.27
CA ALA A 93 22.52 10.52 2.36
C ALA A 93 23.45 11.68 1.99
N LEU A 94 24.16 11.62 0.86
CA LEU A 94 24.95 12.74 0.37
C LEU A 94 24.04 13.99 0.21
N PRO A 95 24.52 15.22 0.42
CA PRO A 95 23.69 16.41 0.24
C PRO A 95 23.39 16.67 -1.26
N LEU A 96 22.28 17.35 -1.55
CA LEU A 96 22.02 17.93 -2.86
C LEU A 96 22.64 19.34 -2.91
N PRO A 97 23.12 19.82 -4.07
CA PRO A 97 23.73 21.13 -4.22
C PRO A 97 22.68 22.27 -4.24
N ARG A 98 21.79 22.29 -3.25
CA ARG A 98 20.64 23.22 -3.21
C ARG A 98 21.05 24.69 -3.10
N SER A 99 22.26 25.00 -2.63
CA SER A 99 22.77 26.37 -2.56
C SER A 99 23.33 26.90 -3.88
N SER A 100 23.52 26.04 -4.89
CA SER A 100 24.06 26.43 -6.18
C SER A 100 23.06 27.33 -6.92
N PRO A 101 23.48 28.52 -7.44
CA PRO A 101 22.61 29.39 -8.22
C PRO A 101 22.03 28.68 -9.45
N LEU A 102 22.82 27.83 -10.10
CA LEU A 102 22.37 27.07 -11.27
C LEU A 102 21.33 26.02 -10.89
N PHE A 103 21.55 25.31 -9.78
CA PHE A 103 20.55 24.38 -9.23
C PHE A 103 19.22 25.10 -9.01
N GLN A 104 19.25 26.25 -8.32
CA GLN A 104 18.04 27.04 -8.04
C GLN A 104 17.37 27.53 -9.31
N ARG A 105 18.14 28.00 -10.28
CA ARG A 105 17.62 28.43 -11.58
C ARG A 105 16.89 27.27 -12.26
N VAL A 106 17.56 26.13 -12.44
CA VAL A 106 16.98 24.97 -13.15
C VAL A 106 15.78 24.39 -12.42
N PHE A 107 15.82 24.32 -11.08
CA PHE A 107 14.71 23.80 -10.28
C PHE A 107 13.44 24.66 -10.42
N ASN A 108 13.59 25.98 -10.50
CA ASN A 108 12.48 26.94 -10.55
C ASN A 108 11.99 27.26 -11.98
N ILE A 109 12.59 26.70 -13.03
CA ILE A 109 12.07 26.85 -14.40
C ILE A 109 10.70 26.16 -14.48
N LEU A 110 9.66 26.97 -14.75
CA LEU A 110 8.27 26.55 -14.89
C LEU A 110 7.97 25.95 -16.27
N ASP A 111 8.79 26.25 -17.28
CA ASP A 111 8.55 25.86 -18.66
C ASP A 111 9.25 24.53 -18.99
N ASN A 112 8.46 23.50 -19.31
CA ASN A 112 8.91 22.11 -19.37
C ASN A 112 9.45 21.69 -20.75
N LEU A 113 9.34 22.53 -21.78
CA LEU A 113 9.34 22.03 -23.17
C LEU A 113 10.68 22.11 -23.90
N THR A 114 11.54 23.06 -23.61
CA THR A 114 12.75 23.30 -24.44
C THR A 114 14.02 22.70 -23.83
N ASP A 115 14.17 22.75 -22.50
CA ASP A 115 15.40 22.29 -21.84
C ASP A 115 15.45 20.77 -21.63
N ASP A 116 14.31 20.07 -21.70
CA ASP A 116 14.24 18.65 -21.34
C ASP A 116 14.92 17.71 -22.35
N ALA A 117 15.05 18.13 -23.61
CA ALA A 117 15.70 17.35 -24.66
C ALA A 117 17.22 17.25 -24.44
N ASP A 118 17.85 18.35 -24.01
CA ASP A 118 19.31 18.44 -23.86
C ASP A 118 19.84 17.56 -22.72
N PHE A 119 19.02 17.36 -21.68
CA PHE A 119 19.37 16.50 -20.54
C PHE A 119 18.92 15.04 -20.70
N ALA A 120 18.08 14.72 -21.70
CA ALA A 120 17.52 13.38 -21.86
C ALA A 120 18.60 12.30 -21.97
N GLY A 121 19.66 12.57 -22.73
CA GLY A 121 20.80 11.66 -22.89
C GLY A 121 21.53 11.32 -21.58
N TRP A 122 21.43 12.18 -20.56
CA TRP A 122 22.12 12.02 -19.28
C TRP A 122 21.26 11.39 -18.18
N GLU A 123 19.99 11.08 -18.47
CA GLU A 123 19.14 10.28 -17.57
C GLU A 123 19.36 8.77 -17.72
N HIS A 124 20.07 8.38 -18.78
CA HIS A 124 20.39 6.98 -19.08
C HIS A 124 21.76 6.58 -18.50
N PRO A 125 22.02 5.28 -18.34
CA PRO A 125 23.37 4.78 -18.06
C PRO A 125 24.37 5.22 -19.15
N PRO A 126 25.68 5.34 -18.83
CA PRO A 126 26.70 5.67 -19.81
C PRO A 126 26.75 4.66 -20.97
N PRO A 127 27.33 5.03 -22.13
CA PRO A 127 28.25 6.16 -22.34
C PRO A 127 27.56 7.52 -22.54
N TYR A 128 28.18 8.58 -22.03
CA TYR A 128 27.74 9.96 -22.21
C TYR A 128 28.52 10.67 -23.31
N SER A 129 27.80 11.40 -24.15
CA SER A 129 28.38 12.35 -25.09
C SER A 129 28.59 13.71 -24.44
N VAL A 130 29.62 14.43 -24.89
CA VAL A 130 29.80 15.84 -24.59
C VAL A 130 28.63 16.61 -25.21
N SER A 131 27.85 17.32 -24.39
CA SER A 131 26.77 18.18 -24.86
C SER A 131 27.25 19.65 -24.91
N PRO A 132 26.56 20.53 -25.66
CA PRO A 132 26.83 21.97 -25.63
C PRO A 132 26.80 22.55 -24.20
N TYR A 133 25.88 22.08 -23.36
CA TYR A 133 25.74 22.52 -21.97
C TYR A 133 27.00 22.22 -21.14
N LEU A 134 27.59 21.03 -21.33
CA LEU A 134 28.83 20.64 -20.65
C LEU A 134 30.00 21.55 -21.06
N LEU A 135 30.04 21.97 -22.32
CA LEU A 135 31.08 22.88 -22.83
C LEU A 135 30.90 24.32 -22.33
N GLU A 136 29.65 24.77 -22.16
CA GLU A 136 29.33 26.12 -21.71
C GLU A 136 29.53 26.30 -20.20
N PHE A 137 29.01 25.36 -19.39
CA PHE A 137 28.96 25.53 -17.93
C PHE A 137 30.02 24.72 -17.18
N GLY A 138 30.58 23.68 -17.79
CA GLY A 138 31.47 22.74 -17.10
C GLY A 138 30.73 21.58 -16.43
N LEU A 139 31.50 20.62 -15.92
CA LEU A 139 30.98 19.34 -15.42
C LEU A 139 30.23 19.49 -14.09
N GLU A 140 30.73 20.30 -13.15
CA GLU A 140 30.14 20.45 -11.82
C GLU A 140 28.77 21.13 -11.90
N GLU A 141 28.70 22.23 -12.63
CA GLU A 141 27.50 23.00 -12.93
C GLU A 141 26.46 22.15 -13.67
N THR A 142 26.93 21.33 -14.62
CA THR A 142 26.09 20.35 -15.32
C THR A 142 25.46 19.34 -14.35
N ILE A 143 26.24 18.82 -13.40
CA ILE A 143 25.76 17.89 -12.38
C ILE A 143 24.73 18.56 -11.47
N ASP A 144 24.96 19.81 -11.07
CA ASP A 144 24.02 20.60 -10.28
C ASP A 144 22.68 20.78 -11.01
N ALA A 145 22.74 21.17 -12.29
CA ALA A 145 21.57 21.29 -13.15
C ALA A 145 20.79 19.97 -13.26
N LEU A 146 21.49 18.85 -13.43
CA LEU A 146 20.86 17.52 -13.46
C LEU A 146 20.18 17.15 -12.15
N HIS A 147 20.81 17.40 -11.00
CA HIS A 147 20.17 17.12 -9.71
C HIS A 147 18.93 17.99 -9.50
N ALA A 148 18.97 19.27 -9.91
CA ALA A 148 17.82 20.16 -9.85
C ALA A 148 16.67 19.65 -10.71
N ARG A 149 16.95 19.33 -11.99
CA ARG A 149 15.98 18.79 -12.93
C ARG A 149 15.32 17.51 -12.41
N ARG A 150 16.13 16.57 -11.94
CA ARG A 150 15.64 15.30 -11.41
C ARG A 150 14.78 15.48 -10.16
N LEU A 151 15.14 16.43 -9.28
CA LEU A 151 14.33 16.77 -8.11
C LEU A 151 12.98 17.37 -8.51
N ARG A 152 12.96 18.25 -9.51
CA ARG A 152 11.72 18.79 -10.09
C ARG A 152 10.85 17.69 -10.67
N MET A 153 11.42 16.80 -11.50
CA MET A 153 10.72 15.64 -12.04
C MET A 153 10.16 14.73 -10.94
N GLN A 154 10.92 14.50 -9.87
CA GLN A 154 10.46 13.72 -8.73
C GLN A 154 9.27 14.41 -8.05
N CYS A 155 9.32 15.72 -7.82
CA CYS A 155 8.20 16.48 -7.26
C CYS A 155 6.93 16.36 -8.12
N ASN A 156 7.08 16.48 -9.44
CA ASN A 156 5.96 16.35 -10.38
C ASN A 156 5.36 14.95 -10.37
N ASP A 157 6.19 13.90 -10.46
CA ASP A 157 5.72 12.51 -10.41
C ASP A 157 5.07 12.18 -9.06
N GLU A 158 5.67 12.66 -7.97
CA GLU A 158 5.11 12.49 -6.63
C GLU A 158 3.75 13.19 -6.50
N THR A 159 3.56 14.35 -7.12
CA THR A 159 2.30 15.10 -7.06
C THR A 159 1.22 14.35 -7.83
N ALA A 160 1.55 13.87 -9.03
CA ALA A 160 0.68 13.00 -9.80
C ALA A 160 0.37 11.69 -9.04
N ARG A 161 1.33 11.14 -8.30
CA ARG A 161 1.15 9.93 -7.50
C ARG A 161 0.25 10.17 -6.29
N LEU A 162 0.33 11.32 -5.64
CA LEU A 162 -0.58 11.69 -4.56
C LEU A 162 -2.04 11.73 -5.05
N GLU A 163 -2.28 12.24 -6.25
CA GLU A 163 -3.60 12.21 -6.86
C GLU A 163 -4.09 10.79 -7.15
N ARG A 164 -3.20 9.87 -7.55
CA ARG A 164 -3.53 8.44 -7.69
C ARG A 164 -3.84 7.80 -6.34
N TYR A 165 -3.09 8.12 -5.28
CA TYR A 165 -3.32 7.60 -3.92
C TYR A 165 -4.73 7.93 -3.40
N LYS A 166 -5.21 9.16 -3.66
CA LYS A 166 -6.55 9.60 -3.27
C LYS A 166 -7.66 8.80 -3.97
N LYS A 167 -7.43 8.43 -5.24
CA LYS A 167 -8.44 7.78 -6.10
C LYS A 167 -8.39 6.25 -6.05
N SER A 168 -7.24 5.66 -5.73
CA SER A 168 -7.01 4.21 -5.88
C SER A 168 -7.25 3.43 -4.57
N PRO A 169 -7.68 2.15 -4.67
CA PRO A 169 -7.63 1.22 -3.55
C PRO A 169 -6.22 1.13 -2.95
N LEU A 170 -6.12 0.98 -1.62
CA LEU A 170 -4.83 0.96 -0.92
C LEU A 170 -3.92 -0.16 -1.45
N GLU A 171 -4.48 -1.34 -1.70
CA GLU A 171 -3.74 -2.53 -2.15
C GLU A 171 -3.12 -2.34 -3.54
N THR A 172 -3.87 -1.73 -4.47
CA THR A 172 -3.37 -1.35 -5.80
C THR A 172 -2.21 -0.37 -5.69
N PHE A 173 -2.36 0.65 -4.85
CA PHE A 173 -1.32 1.65 -4.66
C PHE A 173 -0.07 1.09 -3.96
N GLN A 174 -0.26 0.21 -2.98
CA GLN A 174 0.85 -0.55 -2.40
C GLN A 174 1.57 -1.33 -3.51
N THR A 175 0.86 -2.12 -4.30
CA THR A 175 1.47 -2.91 -5.38
C THR A 175 2.28 -2.03 -6.36
N GLU A 176 1.77 -0.84 -6.71
CA GLU A 176 2.49 0.17 -7.51
C GLU A 176 3.83 0.57 -6.84
N ILE A 177 3.80 0.98 -5.58
CA ILE A 177 5.00 1.37 -4.84
C ILE A 177 5.99 0.21 -4.71
N HIS A 178 5.52 -1.00 -4.42
CA HIS A 178 6.37 -2.19 -4.31
C HIS A 178 7.10 -2.49 -5.62
N THR A 179 6.36 -2.46 -6.73
CA THR A 179 6.91 -2.66 -8.08
C THR A 179 7.96 -1.60 -8.40
N ASN A 180 7.70 -0.33 -8.05
CA ASN A 180 8.65 0.75 -8.24
C ASN A 180 9.92 0.58 -7.39
N VAL A 181 9.80 0.10 -6.14
CA VAL A 181 10.97 -0.21 -5.30
C VAL A 181 11.84 -1.28 -5.96
N LEU A 182 11.25 -2.37 -6.45
CA LEU A 182 11.99 -3.45 -7.09
C LEU A 182 12.70 -2.98 -8.36
N LYS A 183 11.96 -2.26 -9.22
CA LYS A 183 12.50 -1.70 -10.47
C LYS A 183 13.69 -0.77 -10.22
N VAL A 184 13.55 0.20 -9.31
CA VAL A 184 14.64 1.16 -9.03
C VAL A 184 15.84 0.46 -8.37
N LEU A 185 15.63 -0.57 -7.55
CA LEU A 185 16.70 -1.36 -6.97
C LEU A 185 17.49 -2.14 -8.03
N GLU A 186 16.80 -2.76 -8.98
CA GLU A 186 17.41 -3.47 -10.12
C GLU A 186 18.25 -2.50 -10.96
N GLU A 187 17.65 -1.39 -11.42
CA GLU A 187 18.35 -0.37 -12.20
C GLU A 187 19.57 0.21 -11.45
N TRP A 188 19.50 0.34 -10.13
CA TRP A 188 20.62 0.79 -9.31
C TRP A 188 21.77 -0.23 -9.28
N GLN A 189 21.45 -1.53 -9.17
CA GLN A 189 22.44 -2.60 -9.18
C GLN A 189 23.10 -2.78 -10.55
N GLU A 190 22.31 -2.69 -11.62
CA GLU A 190 22.80 -2.73 -13.00
C GLU A 190 23.76 -1.57 -13.28
N LEU A 191 23.36 -0.34 -12.96
CA LEU A 191 24.22 0.83 -13.12
C LEU A 191 25.51 0.70 -12.30
N GLY A 192 25.42 0.24 -11.05
CA GLY A 192 26.60 0.01 -10.22
C GLY A 192 27.54 -1.07 -10.77
N THR A 193 27.03 -2.05 -11.51
CA THR A 193 27.84 -3.08 -12.18
C THR A 193 28.50 -2.50 -13.44
N LEU A 194 27.74 -1.75 -14.23
CA LEU A 194 28.22 -1.09 -15.44
C LEU A 194 29.36 -0.11 -15.15
N LEU A 195 29.23 0.72 -14.10
CA LEU A 195 30.25 1.70 -13.72
C LEU A 195 31.58 1.08 -13.27
N LYS A 196 31.58 -0.16 -12.78
CA LYS A 196 32.84 -0.88 -12.48
C LYS A 196 33.67 -1.15 -13.73
N GLY A 197 33.03 -1.21 -14.90
CA GLY A 197 33.64 -1.40 -16.22
C GLY A 197 34.10 -0.09 -16.89
N CYS A 198 33.50 1.06 -16.56
CA CYS A 198 33.75 2.35 -17.22
C CYS A 198 35.04 3.10 -16.78
N ARG A 199 36.07 2.40 -16.29
CA ARG A 199 37.22 3.01 -15.59
C ARG A 199 38.05 4.00 -16.42
N SER A 200 37.90 4.02 -17.74
CA SER A 200 38.72 4.84 -18.65
C SER A 200 38.15 6.23 -18.92
N SER A 201 36.87 6.49 -18.67
CA SER A 201 36.21 7.76 -18.98
C SER A 201 35.82 8.49 -17.69
N GLN A 202 36.46 9.64 -17.45
CA GLN A 202 36.17 10.50 -16.29
C GLN A 202 34.73 11.03 -16.34
N LEU A 203 34.24 11.37 -17.53
CA LEU A 203 32.87 11.85 -17.73
C LEU A 203 31.87 10.76 -17.36
N ASP A 204 32.03 9.55 -17.90
CA ASP A 204 31.13 8.41 -17.65
C ASP A 204 31.10 8.02 -16.17
N THR A 205 32.27 7.95 -15.56
CA THR A 205 32.39 7.59 -14.15
C THR A 205 31.73 8.64 -13.26
N THR A 206 32.00 9.93 -13.50
CA THR A 206 31.47 11.02 -12.66
C THR A 206 29.95 11.15 -12.81
N MET A 207 29.46 11.29 -14.04
CA MET A 207 28.03 11.45 -14.33
C MET A 207 27.23 10.22 -13.90
N GLY A 208 27.78 9.03 -14.14
CA GLY A 208 27.18 7.77 -13.75
C GLY A 208 27.08 7.62 -12.23
N ASN A 209 28.10 8.04 -11.48
CA ASN A 209 28.05 8.05 -10.02
C ASN A 209 26.96 8.99 -9.48
N HIS A 210 26.75 10.15 -10.11
CA HIS A 210 25.66 11.05 -9.72
C HIS A 210 24.27 10.49 -10.09
N LEU A 211 24.13 9.79 -11.22
CA LEU A 211 22.90 9.06 -11.54
C LEU A 211 22.65 7.91 -10.54
N LEU A 212 23.70 7.19 -10.13
CA LEU A 212 23.63 6.13 -9.12
C LEU A 212 23.20 6.69 -7.75
N GLN A 213 23.76 7.84 -7.36
CA GLN A 213 23.36 8.60 -6.18
C GLN A 213 21.88 8.99 -6.25
N TRP A 214 21.42 9.50 -7.40
CA TRP A 214 20.04 9.89 -7.61
C TRP A 214 19.07 8.70 -7.46
N LYS A 215 19.35 7.58 -8.13
CA LYS A 215 18.55 6.34 -8.00
C LYS A 215 18.51 5.86 -6.55
N ALA A 216 19.60 5.99 -5.80
CA ALA A 216 19.63 5.65 -4.38
C ALA A 216 18.66 6.50 -3.55
N ARG A 217 18.62 7.83 -3.76
CA ARG A 217 17.65 8.72 -3.09
C ARG A 217 16.22 8.31 -3.41
N ARG A 218 15.96 8.05 -4.69
CA ARG A 218 14.64 7.65 -5.15
C ARG A 218 14.18 6.35 -4.49
N LEU A 219 15.07 5.36 -4.39
CA LEU A 219 14.80 4.10 -3.72
C LEU A 219 14.50 4.29 -2.22
N VAL A 220 15.26 5.15 -1.53
CA VAL A 220 15.01 5.47 -0.11
C VAL A 220 13.64 6.13 0.07
N ALA A 221 13.29 7.12 -0.75
CA ALA A 221 11.99 7.78 -0.71
C ALA A 221 10.84 6.79 -0.92
N LEU A 222 10.94 5.89 -1.90
CA LEU A 222 9.92 4.85 -2.15
C LEU A 222 9.79 3.85 -1.00
N VAL A 223 10.89 3.53 -0.32
CA VAL A 223 10.88 2.66 0.86
C VAL A 223 10.22 3.34 2.06
N GLU A 224 10.41 4.65 2.23
CA GLU A 224 9.69 5.44 3.22
C GLU A 224 8.20 5.50 2.92
N ASP A 225 7.83 5.78 1.66
CA ASP A 225 6.45 5.75 1.18
C ASP A 225 5.78 4.41 1.52
N TRP A 226 6.46 3.30 1.20
CA TRP A 226 5.97 1.96 1.52
C TRP A 226 5.74 1.73 3.02
N LYS A 227 6.69 2.18 3.86
CA LYS A 227 6.57 2.07 5.32
C LYS A 227 5.43 2.93 5.87
N ALA A 228 5.16 4.08 5.27
CA ALA A 228 4.04 4.93 5.62
C ALA A 228 2.70 4.24 5.25
N LEU A 229 2.62 3.66 4.04
CA LEU A 229 1.43 2.96 3.56
C LEU A 229 1.08 1.70 4.38
N LYS A 230 2.08 1.02 4.96
CA LYS A 230 1.84 -0.14 5.84
C LYS A 230 1.09 0.21 7.13
N GLN A 231 1.01 1.50 7.48
CA GLN A 231 0.33 1.96 8.69
C GLN A 231 -1.16 2.27 8.42
N GLY A 232 -1.65 2.00 7.21
CA GLY A 232 -3.05 2.19 6.81
C GLY A 232 -3.37 3.61 6.35
N LYS A 233 -4.56 3.79 5.75
CA LYS A 233 -5.06 5.10 5.32
C LYS A 233 -5.52 5.94 6.53
N ASP A 234 -6.01 5.30 7.58
CA ASP A 234 -6.63 5.97 8.75
C ASP A 234 -5.65 6.83 9.57
N GLY A 235 -4.34 6.64 9.37
CA GLY A 235 -3.32 7.42 10.06
C GLY A 235 -2.79 8.63 9.27
N ASP A 236 -3.21 8.82 8.01
CA ASP A 236 -2.72 9.85 7.07
C ASP A 236 -1.19 10.04 7.00
N LYS A 237 -0.40 9.09 7.52
CA LYS A 237 1.07 9.21 7.62
C LYS A 237 1.74 9.34 6.27
N PHE A 238 1.16 8.72 5.23
CA PHE A 238 1.63 8.89 3.87
C PHE A 238 1.44 10.34 3.40
N LEU A 239 0.29 10.95 3.68
CA LEU A 239 0.03 12.35 3.35
C LEU A 239 0.93 13.30 4.17
N SER A 240 1.10 13.05 5.47
CA SER A 240 2.00 13.85 6.31
C SER A 240 3.46 13.77 5.84
N LEU A 241 3.94 12.56 5.49
CA LEU A 241 5.28 12.37 4.93
C LEU A 241 5.44 13.16 3.62
N TYR A 242 4.41 13.11 2.77
CA TYR A 242 4.40 13.80 1.50
C TYR A 242 4.47 15.32 1.68
N LEU A 243 3.62 15.88 2.54
CA LEU A 243 3.61 17.31 2.86
C LEU A 243 4.97 17.74 3.41
N ALA A 244 5.55 16.99 4.35
CA ALA A 244 6.84 17.30 4.95
C ALA A 244 8.04 17.23 3.96
N ARG A 245 7.92 16.44 2.88
CA ARG A 245 9.00 16.30 1.89
C ARG A 245 9.11 17.52 0.97
N TRP A 246 7.98 18.18 0.72
CA TRP A 246 7.86 19.25 -0.28
C TRP A 246 7.46 20.61 0.29
N SER A 247 7.17 20.70 1.60
CA SER A 247 7.06 21.95 2.36
C SER A 247 8.43 22.55 2.64
#